data_AF-A0A0Q9NR59-F1
#
_entry.id   AF-A0A0Q9NR59-F1
#
_cell.length_a   1.000
_cell.length_b   1.000
_cell.length_c   1.000
_cell.angle_alpha   90.00
_cell.angle_beta   90.00
_cell.angle_gamma   90.00
#
_symmetry.space_group_name_H-M   'P 1'
#
loop_
_entity.id
_entity.type
_entity.pdbx_description
1 polymer ?
#
loop_
_entity_poly.entity_id
_entity_poly.type
_entity_poly.pdbx_seq_one_letter_code
_entity_poly.pdbx_strand_id
1 'polypeptide(L)'
;MTDIKYQARLQVLSQWATEAAGQGHLVPRIADLEAISAARTVDAPGVSREAVQPWLPTIQWLLKQAAFGVVDPHVQLPDELSRPVRAAHALQVVPPDENSADAPAPPAMEVSLVAVVPPDTEHGSSHAAEAVTVIAEIKPAPPIAKGPKWESEAHEQVKGAVQRFTKPLHDLLTRDANEGDTRLLITDMLCEGLGYDKFRDLTTEYMVRQDFADYGVRIDKQLIAFIEVKRVSQKLNERHLRQVQMYAVNEGVEWMILTNGQVWQAYHLTGGLPVILNLAFEVDLLGPESLEAKADKMFFLHREALKRRRIDELWKHRAATSPDALLDVILSDSVLDIIRKEIKRNTGITTTVQTLAAVIRTEIVDPKLRNR
;
A
#
# COMPACT_ATOMS: atom_id res chain seq x y z
N MET A 1 27.73 -11.83 14.21
CA MET A 1 26.59 -12.69 13.82
C MET A 1 26.18 -12.26 12.43
N THR A 2 26.38 -13.12 11.44
CA THR A 2 25.93 -12.89 10.06
C THR A 2 24.41 -12.80 10.03
N ASP A 3 23.86 -11.73 9.46
CA ASP A 3 22.41 -11.52 9.32
C ASP A 3 21.81 -12.71 8.55
N ILE A 4 20.98 -13.53 9.21
CA ILE A 4 20.33 -14.70 8.61
C ILE A 4 19.55 -14.28 7.35
N LYS A 5 18.96 -13.08 7.37
CA LYS A 5 18.22 -12.55 6.21
C LYS A 5 19.15 -12.15 5.07
N TYR A 6 20.36 -11.67 5.38
CA TYR A 6 21.39 -11.42 4.35
C TYR A 6 21.79 -12.71 3.65
N GLN A 7 22.05 -13.77 4.41
CA GLN A 7 22.43 -15.07 3.84
C GLN A 7 21.33 -15.64 2.96
N ALA A 8 20.06 -15.54 3.37
CA ALA A 8 18.92 -15.97 2.55
C ALA A 8 18.85 -15.19 1.22
N ARG A 9 18.98 -13.86 1.24
CA ARG A 9 18.98 -13.04 0.02
C ARG A 9 20.13 -13.39 -0.92
N LEU A 10 21.34 -13.53 -0.37
CA LEU A 10 22.52 -13.85 -1.16
C LEU A 10 22.43 -15.25 -1.78
N GLN A 11 21.94 -16.22 -1.02
CA GLN A 11 21.73 -17.58 -1.51
C GLN A 11 20.76 -17.60 -2.70
N VAL A 12 19.59 -16.96 -2.55
CA VAL A 12 18.58 -16.88 -3.61
C VAL A 12 19.14 -16.24 -4.88
N LEU A 13 19.81 -15.09 -4.75
CA LEU A 13 20.39 -14.39 -5.90
C LEU A 13 21.53 -15.19 -6.56
N SER A 14 22.37 -15.87 -5.77
CA SER A 14 23.50 -16.64 -6.29
C SER A 14 23.05 -17.90 -7.03
N GLN A 15 22.03 -18.59 -6.53
CA GLN A 15 21.44 -19.76 -7.20
C GLN A 15 20.85 -19.36 -8.56
N TRP A 16 20.01 -18.32 -8.59
CA TRP A 16 19.45 -17.79 -9.83
C TRP A 16 20.55 -17.39 -10.84
N ALA A 17 21.56 -16.63 -10.40
CA ALA A 17 22.63 -16.18 -11.29
C ALA A 17 23.42 -17.35 -11.88
N THR A 18 23.62 -18.42 -11.11
CA THR A 18 24.28 -19.66 -11.58
C THR A 18 23.48 -20.33 -12.69
N GLU A 19 22.17 -20.46 -12.52
CA GLU A 19 21.30 -21.07 -13.53
C GLU A 19 21.20 -20.22 -14.80
N ALA A 20 20.98 -18.91 -14.66
CA ALA A 20 20.92 -18.00 -15.79
C ALA A 20 22.24 -17.95 -16.56
N ALA A 21 23.39 -18.00 -15.87
CA ALA A 21 24.71 -18.13 -16.50
C ALA A 21 24.86 -19.48 -17.22
N GLY A 22 24.36 -20.57 -16.63
CA GLY A 22 24.33 -21.90 -17.26
C GLY A 22 23.50 -21.95 -18.55
N GLN A 23 22.50 -21.08 -18.67
CA GLN A 23 21.71 -20.88 -19.90
C GLN A 23 22.38 -19.93 -20.92
N GLY A 24 23.60 -19.47 -20.63
CA GLY A 24 24.38 -18.60 -21.52
C GLY A 24 24.07 -17.11 -21.40
N HIS A 25 23.36 -16.68 -20.36
CA HIS A 25 23.08 -15.26 -20.14
C HIS A 25 24.22 -14.55 -19.39
N LEU A 26 24.43 -13.28 -19.71
CA LEU A 26 25.27 -12.39 -18.90
C LEU A 26 24.51 -12.04 -17.62
N VAL A 27 25.14 -12.27 -16.47
CA VAL A 27 24.56 -12.03 -15.14
C VAL A 27 25.45 -11.11 -14.31
N PRO A 28 24.91 -10.43 -13.27
CA PRO A 28 25.72 -9.66 -12.33
C PRO A 28 26.80 -10.51 -11.66
N ARG A 29 27.92 -9.88 -11.28
CA ARG A 29 29.03 -10.57 -10.60
C ARG A 29 28.65 -10.87 -9.15
N ILE A 30 29.34 -11.82 -8.53
CA ILE A 30 29.13 -12.16 -7.11
C ILE A 30 29.20 -10.92 -6.21
N ALA A 31 30.19 -10.04 -6.41
CA ALA A 31 30.31 -8.79 -5.65
C ALA A 31 29.10 -7.85 -5.81
N ASP A 32 28.47 -7.83 -7.01
CA ASP A 32 27.25 -7.06 -7.24
C ASP A 32 26.08 -7.68 -6.44
N LEU A 33 25.94 -9.02 -6.44
CA LEU A 33 24.91 -9.74 -5.68
C LEU A 33 25.06 -9.59 -4.17
N GLU A 34 26.30 -9.60 -3.65
CA GLU A 34 26.61 -9.35 -2.24
C GLU A 34 26.20 -7.94 -1.82
N ALA A 35 26.57 -6.93 -2.61
CA ALA A 35 26.20 -5.54 -2.37
C ALA A 35 24.67 -5.34 -2.38
N ILE A 36 23.98 -5.93 -3.36
CA ILE A 36 22.51 -5.92 -3.45
C ILE A 36 21.88 -6.61 -2.24
N SER A 37 22.42 -7.76 -1.82
CA SER A 37 21.90 -8.51 -0.67
C SER A 37 22.07 -7.76 0.65
N ALA A 38 23.17 -7.01 0.79
CA ALA A 38 23.42 -6.17 1.95
C ALA A 38 22.48 -4.95 1.98
N ALA A 39 22.38 -4.23 0.86
CA ALA A 39 21.61 -3.00 0.74
C ALA A 39 20.10 -3.21 0.55
N ARG A 40 19.68 -4.41 0.14
CA ARG A 40 18.29 -4.78 -0.20
C ARG A 40 17.73 -3.98 -1.39
N THR A 41 18.62 -3.42 -2.20
CA THR A 41 18.29 -2.63 -3.39
C THR A 41 19.36 -2.81 -4.45
N VAL A 42 18.96 -2.65 -5.71
CA VAL A 42 19.85 -2.61 -6.87
C VAL A 42 20.71 -1.34 -6.93
N ASP A 43 20.31 -0.29 -6.21
CA ASP A 43 21.00 1.01 -6.18
C ASP A 43 22.19 1.04 -5.20
N ALA A 44 22.69 -0.13 -4.78
CA ALA A 44 23.78 -0.22 -3.84
C ALA A 44 25.09 0.34 -4.44
N PRO A 45 25.93 1.04 -3.64
CA PRO A 45 27.22 1.52 -4.12
C PRO A 45 28.10 0.39 -4.65
N GLY A 46 28.71 0.60 -5.83
CA GLY A 46 29.63 -0.37 -6.45
C GLY A 46 28.98 -1.41 -7.35
N VAL A 47 27.65 -1.44 -7.45
CA VAL A 47 26.90 -2.35 -8.32
C VAL A 47 26.98 -1.90 -9.78
N SER A 48 27.31 -2.84 -10.68
CA SER A 48 27.30 -2.58 -12.14
C SER A 48 25.88 -2.41 -12.68
N ARG A 49 25.50 -1.17 -13.03
CA ARG A 49 24.20 -0.88 -13.66
C ARG A 49 24.00 -1.63 -14.98
N GLU A 50 25.05 -1.75 -15.80
CA GLU A 50 24.97 -2.42 -17.10
C GLU A 50 24.59 -3.90 -16.96
N ALA A 51 25.16 -4.58 -15.95
CA ALA A 51 24.88 -5.99 -15.70
C ALA A 51 23.52 -6.20 -14.99
N VAL A 52 23.08 -5.23 -14.18
CA VAL A 52 21.88 -5.35 -13.34
C VAL A 52 20.61 -4.88 -14.06
N GLN A 53 20.68 -3.81 -14.87
CA GLN A 53 19.50 -3.20 -15.48
C GLN A 53 18.63 -4.18 -16.30
N PRO A 54 19.20 -5.07 -17.14
CA PRO A 54 18.42 -6.04 -17.89
C PRO A 54 17.68 -7.05 -17.00
N TRP A 55 18.16 -7.25 -15.77
CA TRP A 55 17.65 -8.20 -14.80
C TRP A 55 16.93 -7.53 -13.62
N LEU A 56 16.70 -6.22 -13.68
CA LEU A 56 16.10 -5.46 -12.61
C LEU A 56 14.77 -6.06 -12.11
N PRO A 57 13.80 -6.41 -12.98
CA PRO A 57 12.55 -7.03 -12.54
C PRO A 57 12.76 -8.38 -11.85
N THR A 58 13.68 -9.20 -12.38
CA THR A 58 14.03 -10.52 -11.85
C THR A 58 14.67 -10.42 -10.47
N ILE A 59 15.63 -9.52 -10.28
CA ILE A 59 16.33 -9.30 -9.01
C ILE A 59 15.36 -8.75 -7.95
N GLN A 60 14.50 -7.78 -8.32
CA GLN A 60 13.48 -7.26 -7.41
C GLN A 60 12.49 -8.34 -6.98
N TRP A 61 12.06 -9.18 -7.91
CA TRP A 61 11.19 -10.31 -7.61
C TRP A 61 11.87 -11.30 -6.65
N LEU A 62 13.12 -11.70 -6.90
CA LEU A 62 13.88 -12.61 -6.04
C LEU A 62 14.12 -12.05 -4.63
N LEU A 63 14.44 -10.76 -4.51
CA LEU A 63 14.58 -10.09 -3.21
C LEU A 63 13.27 -10.10 -2.43
N LYS A 64 12.14 -9.90 -3.11
CA LYS A 64 10.81 -10.01 -2.52
C LYS A 64 10.56 -11.44 -2.03
N GLN A 65 10.78 -12.46 -2.86
CA GLN A 65 10.59 -13.85 -2.48
C GLN A 65 11.45 -14.24 -1.27
N ALA A 66 12.70 -13.80 -1.23
CA ALA A 66 13.59 -13.99 -0.09
C ALA A 66 13.07 -13.30 1.19
N ALA A 67 12.41 -12.15 1.09
CA ALA A 67 11.78 -11.48 2.23
C ALA A 67 10.58 -12.25 2.81
N PHE A 68 9.88 -13.00 1.95
CA PHE A 68 8.82 -13.93 2.34
C PHE A 68 9.34 -15.28 2.87
N GLY A 69 10.63 -15.56 2.67
CA GLY A 69 11.22 -16.85 3.05
C GLY A 69 10.81 -17.99 2.12
N VAL A 70 10.45 -17.68 0.87
CA VAL A 70 10.14 -18.69 -0.15
C VAL A 70 11.37 -19.55 -0.40
N VAL A 71 11.15 -20.86 -0.46
CA VAL A 71 12.20 -21.87 -0.68
C VAL A 71 12.48 -21.98 -2.18
N ASP A 72 13.76 -21.86 -2.56
CA ASP A 72 14.25 -22.00 -3.93
C ASP A 72 13.43 -21.24 -5.00
N PRO A 73 13.18 -19.91 -4.82
CA PRO A 73 12.29 -19.15 -5.70
C PRO A 73 12.80 -19.05 -7.14
N HIS A 74 14.09 -19.31 -7.38
CA HIS A 74 14.67 -19.38 -8.72
C HIS A 74 14.06 -20.50 -9.59
N VAL A 75 13.55 -21.58 -8.97
CA VAL A 75 12.87 -22.68 -9.67
C VAL A 75 11.45 -22.30 -10.10
N GLN A 76 10.83 -21.37 -9.38
CA GLN A 76 9.46 -20.90 -9.61
C GLN A 76 9.41 -19.57 -10.38
N LEU A 77 10.50 -19.23 -11.06
CA LEU A 77 10.64 -17.96 -11.74
C LEU A 77 9.61 -17.84 -12.88
N PRO A 78 8.79 -16.78 -12.91
CA PRO A 78 7.88 -16.53 -14.03
C PRO A 78 8.63 -16.48 -15.36
N ASP A 79 8.02 -17.01 -16.43
CA ASP A 79 8.62 -17.08 -17.77
C ASP A 79 9.11 -15.71 -18.25
N GLU A 80 8.39 -14.64 -17.95
CA GLU A 80 8.75 -13.26 -18.31
C GLU A 80 10.04 -12.78 -17.63
N LEU A 81 10.34 -13.31 -16.44
CA LEU A 81 11.51 -12.97 -15.64
C LEU A 81 12.71 -13.89 -15.92
N SER A 82 12.50 -14.96 -16.69
CA SER A 82 13.55 -15.94 -17.05
C SER A 82 14.56 -15.44 -18.07
N ARG A 83 14.31 -14.28 -18.70
CA ARG A 83 15.16 -13.71 -19.74
C ARG A 83 15.51 -12.26 -19.42
N PRO A 84 16.71 -11.80 -19.80
CA PRO A 84 17.05 -10.40 -19.64
C PRO A 84 16.14 -9.54 -20.50
N VAL A 85 15.66 -8.43 -19.96
CA VAL A 85 14.87 -7.46 -20.70
C VAL A 85 15.77 -6.90 -21.82
N ARG A 86 15.45 -7.25 -23.07
CA ARG A 86 16.20 -6.76 -24.24
C ARG A 86 16.01 -5.24 -24.36
N ALA A 87 17.11 -4.51 -24.48
CA ALA A 87 17.11 -3.07 -24.75
C ALA A 87 16.30 -2.67 -26.02
N ALA A 88 15.96 -3.63 -26.90
CA ALA A 88 15.16 -3.42 -28.11
C ALA A 88 13.63 -3.29 -27.89
N HIS A 89 13.13 -3.32 -26.66
CA HIS A 89 11.79 -2.81 -26.31
C HIS A 89 11.80 -1.95 -25.04
N ALA A 90 12.98 -1.45 -24.65
CA ALA A 90 13.16 -0.52 -23.53
C ALA A 90 12.95 0.95 -23.92
N LEU A 91 12.26 1.22 -25.04
CA LEU A 91 11.75 2.54 -25.44
C LEU A 91 10.27 2.44 -25.88
N GLN A 92 9.44 1.84 -25.04
CA GLN A 92 8.25 2.60 -24.57
C GLN A 92 8.54 3.05 -23.14
N VAL A 93 9.63 3.80 -23.02
CA VAL A 93 9.70 4.88 -22.04
C VAL A 93 8.54 5.78 -22.44
N VAL A 94 7.50 5.81 -21.61
CA VAL A 94 6.68 7.03 -21.51
C VAL A 94 7.71 8.14 -21.43
N PRO A 95 7.79 9.05 -22.42
CA PRO A 95 8.80 10.09 -22.40
C PRO A 95 8.78 10.72 -21.01
N PRO A 96 9.94 11.02 -20.38
CA PRO A 96 9.90 11.89 -19.23
C PRO A 96 9.12 13.11 -19.69
N ASP A 97 7.98 13.35 -19.06
CA ASP A 97 7.26 14.59 -19.27
C ASP A 97 8.32 15.68 -19.06
N GLU A 98 8.61 16.47 -20.09
CA GLU A 98 9.47 17.66 -20.01
C GLU A 98 8.86 18.74 -19.09
N ASN A 99 7.86 18.39 -18.28
CA ASN A 99 7.29 19.17 -17.20
C ASN A 99 7.74 18.74 -15.79
N SER A 100 8.72 17.84 -15.63
CA SER A 100 9.33 17.57 -14.32
C SER A 100 10.29 18.68 -13.82
N ALA A 101 10.07 19.93 -14.24
CA ALA A 101 10.76 21.12 -13.75
C ALA A 101 9.91 21.99 -12.81
N ASP A 102 8.69 21.55 -12.46
CA ASP A 102 7.82 22.31 -11.56
C ASP A 102 7.16 21.38 -10.53
N ALA A 103 7.98 20.78 -9.67
CA ALA A 103 7.48 20.45 -8.34
C ALA A 103 7.29 21.80 -7.63
N PRO A 104 6.06 22.18 -7.23
CA PRO A 104 5.91 23.40 -6.46
C PRO A 104 6.72 23.20 -5.18
N ALA A 105 7.66 24.12 -4.95
CA ALA A 105 8.28 24.26 -3.64
C ALA A 105 7.16 24.30 -2.59
N PRO A 106 7.34 23.70 -1.40
CA PRO A 106 6.36 23.86 -0.33
C PRO A 106 6.14 25.38 -0.17
N PRO A 107 4.88 25.85 -0.12
CA PRO A 107 4.61 27.27 -0.15
C PRO A 107 5.37 27.95 1.00
N ALA A 108 6.24 28.89 0.64
CA ALA A 108 6.85 29.77 1.61
C ALA A 108 5.70 30.56 2.25
N MET A 109 5.41 30.21 3.51
CA MET A 109 4.35 30.84 4.29
C MET A 109 4.88 32.18 4.79
N GLU A 110 4.75 33.24 3.99
CA GLU A 110 4.99 34.60 4.47
C GLU A 110 3.78 35.07 5.27
N VAL A 111 3.91 35.00 6.59
CA VAL A 111 2.97 35.59 7.54
C VAL A 111 3.47 37.01 7.86
N SER A 112 2.85 38.03 7.26
CA SER A 112 3.07 39.42 7.67
C SER A 112 2.00 39.84 8.68
N LEU A 113 2.43 40.16 9.90
CA LEU A 113 1.58 40.73 10.94
C LEU A 113 1.37 42.23 10.65
N VAL A 114 0.13 42.65 10.43
CA VAL A 114 -0.24 44.07 10.44
C VAL A 114 -1.05 44.33 11.71
N ALA A 115 -0.52 45.17 12.60
CA ALA A 115 -1.26 45.69 13.73
C ALA A 115 -2.25 46.76 13.25
N VAL A 116 -3.54 46.58 13.50
CA VAL A 116 -4.55 47.63 13.30
C VAL A 116 -4.88 48.22 14.67
N VAL A 117 -4.56 49.49 14.84
CA VAL A 117 -5.03 50.31 15.97
C VAL A 117 -6.47 50.74 15.65
N PRO A 118 -7.47 50.52 16.54
CA PRO A 118 -8.82 51.01 16.31
C PRO A 118 -8.89 52.54 16.45
N PRO A 119 -9.83 53.22 15.78
CA PRO A 119 -9.96 54.66 15.88
C PRO A 119 -10.54 55.04 17.24
N ASP A 120 -10.08 56.17 17.78
CA ASP A 120 -10.60 56.76 19.01
C ASP A 120 -12.12 56.96 18.94
N THR A 121 -12.83 56.32 19.87
CA THR A 121 -14.12 56.85 20.36
C THR A 121 -14.16 56.74 21.87
N GLU A 122 -14.33 57.92 22.47
CA GLU A 122 -14.41 58.18 23.89
C GLU A 122 -15.63 57.55 24.60
N HIS A 123 -15.45 57.34 25.91
CA HIS A 123 -16.43 57.09 26.99
C HIS A 123 -17.01 55.66 27.18
N GLY A 124 -16.55 54.99 28.26
CA GLY A 124 -17.44 54.22 29.14
C GLY A 124 -17.14 52.73 29.34
N SER A 125 -16.26 52.42 30.29
CA SER A 125 -16.16 51.19 31.11
C SER A 125 -17.04 49.97 30.78
N SER A 126 -16.42 48.84 30.39
CA SER A 126 -16.61 47.50 30.99
C SER A 126 -15.90 46.44 30.13
N HIS A 127 -15.05 45.62 30.75
CA HIS A 127 -14.31 44.51 30.13
C HIS A 127 -15.21 43.57 29.29
N ALA A 128 -14.99 43.53 27.98
CA ALA A 128 -15.45 42.47 27.10
C ALA A 128 -14.25 41.97 26.28
N ALA A 129 -14.04 40.65 26.26
CA ALA A 129 -12.96 39.99 25.53
C ALA A 129 -13.13 40.23 24.02
N GLU A 130 -12.15 40.88 23.40
CA GLU A 130 -12.10 41.05 21.95
C GLU A 130 -11.78 39.71 21.28
N ALA A 131 -12.78 39.14 20.62
CA ALA A 131 -12.60 37.97 19.75
C ALA A 131 -12.06 38.45 18.38
N VAL A 132 -10.76 38.26 18.16
CA VAL A 132 -10.15 38.46 16.84
C VAL A 132 -10.63 37.33 15.93
N THR A 133 -11.48 37.67 14.95
CA THR A 133 -11.92 36.72 13.92
C THR A 133 -11.03 36.89 12.69
N VAL A 134 -10.19 35.90 12.40
CA VAL A 134 -9.33 35.88 11.21
C VAL A 134 -10.17 35.40 10.02
N ILE A 135 -10.49 36.29 9.08
CA ILE A 135 -11.08 35.91 7.80
C ILE A 135 -9.94 35.75 6.79
N ALA A 136 -9.63 34.51 6.43
CA ALA A 136 -8.72 34.21 5.33
C ALA A 136 -9.48 34.35 4.00
N GLU A 137 -9.13 35.34 3.17
CA GLU A 137 -9.55 35.34 1.77
C GLU A 137 -8.79 34.23 1.03
N ILE A 138 -9.49 33.14 0.75
CA ILE A 138 -8.99 32.04 -0.08
C ILE A 138 -9.22 32.44 -1.55
N LYS A 139 -8.15 32.80 -2.24
CA LYS A 139 -8.17 32.90 -3.71
C LYS A 139 -8.41 31.48 -4.27
N PRO A 140 -9.35 31.28 -5.22
CA PRO A 140 -9.64 29.94 -5.72
C PRO A 140 -8.39 29.35 -6.38
N ALA A 141 -8.02 28.14 -5.95
CA ALA A 141 -6.93 27.38 -6.54
C ALA A 141 -7.20 27.13 -8.04
N PRO A 142 -6.17 27.06 -8.89
CA PRO A 142 -6.33 26.64 -10.27
C PRO A 142 -6.94 25.22 -10.32
N PRO A 143 -7.72 24.89 -11.36
CA PRO A 143 -8.42 23.62 -11.45
C PRO A 143 -7.43 22.45 -11.41
N ILE A 144 -7.64 21.54 -10.46
CA ILE A 144 -6.90 20.28 -10.30
C ILE A 144 -6.92 19.56 -11.66
N ALA A 145 -5.75 19.22 -12.19
CA ALA A 145 -5.65 18.48 -13.44
C ALA A 145 -6.45 17.18 -13.32
N LYS A 146 -7.38 16.95 -14.26
CA LYS A 146 -8.12 15.69 -14.34
C LYS A 146 -7.10 14.57 -14.44
N GLY A 147 -7.22 13.56 -13.57
CA GLY A 147 -6.34 12.40 -13.57
C GLY A 147 -6.32 11.68 -14.92
N PRO A 148 -5.41 10.71 -15.10
CA PRO A 148 -5.31 9.95 -16.33
C PRO A 148 -6.67 9.35 -16.75
N LYS A 149 -6.93 9.31 -18.06
CA LYS A 149 -8.19 8.81 -18.63
C LYS A 149 -8.57 7.42 -18.10
N TRP A 150 -7.60 6.51 -18.00
CA TRP A 150 -7.81 5.14 -17.49
C TRP A 150 -8.35 5.11 -16.06
N GLU A 151 -7.95 6.06 -15.22
CA GLU A 151 -8.35 6.13 -13.81
C GLU A 151 -9.81 6.56 -13.72
N SER A 152 -10.19 7.58 -14.50
CA SER A 152 -11.60 8.01 -14.60
C SER A 152 -12.51 6.92 -15.17
N GLU A 153 -12.06 6.20 -16.21
CA GLU A 153 -12.81 5.09 -16.80
C GLU A 153 -12.99 3.92 -15.81
N ALA A 154 -11.92 3.58 -15.07
CA ALA A 154 -11.99 2.55 -14.03
C ALA A 154 -12.92 2.94 -12.88
N HIS A 155 -12.86 4.19 -12.39
CA HIS A 155 -13.79 4.68 -11.36
C HIS A 155 -15.25 4.62 -11.83
N GLU A 156 -15.53 5.03 -13.07
CA GLU A 156 -16.90 4.99 -13.62
C GLU A 156 -17.40 3.54 -13.76
N GLN A 157 -16.55 2.63 -14.23
CA GLN A 157 -16.87 1.20 -14.32
C GLN A 157 -17.20 0.61 -12.95
N VAL A 158 -16.36 0.87 -11.95
CA VAL A 158 -16.57 0.41 -10.57
C VAL A 158 -17.85 1.00 -9.99
N LYS A 159 -18.09 2.29 -10.16
CA LYS A 159 -19.30 2.97 -9.69
C LYS A 159 -20.58 2.35 -10.30
N GLY A 160 -20.59 2.18 -11.62
CA GLY A 160 -21.69 1.53 -12.33
C GLY A 160 -21.92 0.10 -11.84
N ALA A 161 -20.85 -0.65 -11.56
CA ALA A 161 -20.95 -1.99 -11.01
C ALA A 161 -21.51 -2.02 -9.59
N VAL A 162 -21.01 -1.20 -8.67
CA VAL A 162 -21.54 -1.12 -7.29
C VAL A 162 -23.05 -0.84 -7.31
N GLN A 163 -23.49 0.11 -8.15
CA GLN A 163 -24.90 0.42 -8.31
C GLN A 163 -25.69 -0.77 -8.86
N ARG A 164 -25.20 -1.40 -9.93
CA ARG A 164 -25.88 -2.52 -10.61
C ARG A 164 -25.98 -3.78 -9.75
N PHE A 165 -24.94 -4.11 -8.99
CA PHE A 165 -24.90 -5.30 -8.15
C PHE A 165 -25.60 -5.14 -6.79
N THR A 166 -26.01 -3.92 -6.43
CA THR A 166 -26.72 -3.67 -5.16
C THR A 166 -27.99 -4.52 -5.01
N LYS A 167 -28.84 -4.61 -6.05
CA LYS A 167 -30.07 -5.42 -6.00
C LYS A 167 -29.77 -6.93 -5.96
N PRO A 168 -28.95 -7.50 -6.87
CA PRO A 168 -28.53 -8.89 -6.77
C PRO A 168 -27.96 -9.29 -5.41
N LEU A 169 -27.15 -8.42 -4.77
CA LEU A 169 -26.63 -8.67 -3.43
C LEU A 169 -27.74 -8.74 -2.37
N HIS A 170 -28.72 -7.84 -2.41
CA HIS A 170 -29.90 -7.93 -1.54
C HIS A 170 -30.68 -9.23 -1.78
N ASP A 171 -30.85 -9.65 -3.04
CA ASP A 171 -31.55 -10.89 -3.38
C ASP A 171 -30.80 -12.12 -2.84
N LEU A 172 -29.47 -12.15 -2.91
CA LEU A 172 -28.65 -13.19 -2.29
C LEU A 172 -28.80 -13.22 -0.77
N LEU A 173 -28.76 -12.07 -0.10
CA LEU A 173 -28.97 -11.97 1.35
C LEU A 173 -30.35 -12.44 1.77
N THR A 174 -31.39 -12.03 1.04
CA THR A 174 -32.80 -12.36 1.35
C THR A 174 -33.03 -13.87 1.34
N ARG A 175 -32.35 -14.58 0.42
CA ARG A 175 -32.46 -16.04 0.31
C ARG A 175 -31.37 -16.83 1.04
N ASP A 176 -30.50 -16.16 1.82
CA ASP A 176 -29.34 -16.77 2.48
C ASP A 176 -28.52 -17.67 1.53
N ALA A 177 -28.13 -17.11 0.38
CA ALA A 177 -27.42 -17.85 -0.66
C ALA A 177 -26.15 -18.51 -0.11
N ASN A 178 -25.86 -19.74 -0.56
CA ASN A 178 -24.66 -20.46 -0.17
C ASN A 178 -23.37 -19.81 -0.74
N GLU A 179 -22.21 -20.32 -0.34
CA GLU A 179 -20.91 -19.80 -0.80
C GLU A 179 -20.73 -19.90 -2.32
N GLY A 180 -21.19 -20.98 -2.96
CA GLY A 180 -21.13 -21.15 -4.41
C GLY A 180 -21.97 -20.11 -5.17
N ASP A 181 -23.20 -19.89 -4.74
CA ASP A 181 -24.08 -18.85 -5.32
C ASP A 181 -23.50 -17.44 -5.09
N THR A 182 -22.89 -17.20 -3.93
CA THR A 182 -22.20 -15.93 -3.62
C THR A 182 -20.99 -15.74 -4.54
N ARG A 183 -20.21 -16.81 -4.76
CA ARG A 183 -19.06 -16.85 -5.65
C ARG A 183 -19.42 -16.53 -7.11
N LEU A 184 -20.58 -16.97 -7.59
CA LEU A 184 -21.05 -16.64 -8.94
C LEU A 184 -21.21 -15.12 -9.11
N LEU A 185 -21.92 -14.45 -8.20
CA LEU A 185 -22.10 -13.00 -8.26
C LEU A 185 -20.77 -12.24 -8.13
N ILE A 186 -19.87 -12.73 -7.28
CA ILE A 186 -18.52 -12.17 -7.14
C ILE A 186 -17.75 -12.31 -8.45
N THR A 187 -17.86 -13.44 -9.16
CA THR A 187 -17.22 -13.62 -10.48
C THR A 187 -17.65 -12.52 -11.44
N ASP A 188 -18.95 -12.23 -11.49
CA ASP A 188 -19.50 -11.19 -12.36
C ASP A 188 -19.00 -9.79 -11.92
N MET A 189 -18.92 -9.53 -10.62
CA MET A 189 -18.36 -8.27 -10.11
C MET A 189 -16.87 -8.12 -10.43
N LEU A 190 -16.08 -9.19 -10.33
CA LEU A 190 -14.66 -9.18 -10.71
C LEU A 190 -14.53 -8.89 -12.22
N CYS A 191 -15.26 -9.61 -13.06
CA CYS A 191 -15.10 -9.49 -14.51
C CYS A 191 -15.65 -8.17 -15.04
N GLU A 192 -16.91 -7.86 -14.69
CA GLU A 192 -17.63 -6.76 -15.30
C GLU A 192 -17.46 -5.45 -14.53
N GLY A 193 -17.20 -5.50 -13.23
CA GLY A 193 -17.03 -4.32 -12.38
C GLY A 193 -15.58 -3.94 -12.09
N LEU A 194 -14.69 -4.92 -11.99
CA LEU A 194 -13.26 -4.68 -11.70
C LEU A 194 -12.35 -4.91 -12.92
N GLY A 195 -12.94 -5.27 -14.07
CA GLY A 195 -12.24 -5.32 -15.36
C GLY A 195 -11.35 -6.53 -15.56
N TYR A 196 -11.51 -7.59 -14.76
CA TYR A 196 -10.73 -8.81 -14.92
C TYR A 196 -11.20 -9.66 -16.10
N ASP A 197 -10.26 -10.19 -16.87
CA ASP A 197 -10.55 -11.28 -17.79
C ASP A 197 -10.62 -12.61 -17.03
N LYS A 198 -11.73 -13.33 -17.19
CA LYS A 198 -12.02 -14.57 -16.48
C LYS A 198 -10.97 -15.67 -16.68
N PHE A 199 -10.33 -15.73 -17.84
CA PHE A 199 -9.43 -16.82 -18.20
C PHE A 199 -7.96 -16.43 -18.07
N ARG A 200 -7.65 -15.15 -18.27
CA ARG A 200 -6.27 -14.64 -18.22
C ARG A 200 -5.90 -14.13 -16.83
N ASP A 201 -6.80 -13.39 -16.19
CA ASP A 201 -6.48 -12.64 -14.97
C ASP A 201 -6.99 -13.36 -13.70
N LEU A 202 -7.94 -14.30 -13.81
CA LEU A 202 -8.43 -15.11 -12.70
C LEU A 202 -8.03 -16.57 -12.89
N THR A 203 -7.56 -17.21 -11.82
CA THR A 203 -7.29 -18.65 -11.81
C THR A 203 -7.91 -19.29 -10.58
N THR A 204 -8.58 -20.42 -10.79
CA THR A 204 -9.14 -21.26 -9.73
C THR A 204 -8.23 -22.46 -9.41
N GLU A 205 -7.08 -22.58 -10.10
CA GLU A 205 -6.31 -23.84 -10.25
C GLU A 205 -4.99 -23.87 -9.46
N TYR A 206 -4.97 -23.38 -8.22
CA TYR A 206 -3.84 -23.65 -7.31
C TYR A 206 -4.12 -24.85 -6.40
N MET A 207 -4.58 -25.95 -7.00
CA MET A 207 -4.93 -27.17 -6.29
C MET A 207 -3.72 -28.01 -5.85
N VAL A 208 -3.18 -27.79 -4.64
CA VAL A 208 -2.36 -28.79 -3.93
C VAL A 208 -2.86 -28.97 -2.49
N ARG A 209 -3.56 -30.10 -2.26
CA ARG A 209 -4.05 -30.62 -0.95
C ARG A 209 -5.16 -29.79 -0.25
N GLN A 210 -6.40 -30.15 -0.58
CA GLN A 210 -7.67 -30.03 0.17
C GLN A 210 -8.18 -28.67 0.69
N ASP A 211 -7.41 -27.58 0.69
CA ASP A 211 -7.91 -26.26 1.08
C ASP A 211 -7.36 -25.17 0.13
N PHE A 212 -8.23 -24.35 -0.48
CA PHE A 212 -7.86 -23.36 -1.52
C PHE A 212 -8.43 -21.98 -1.26
N ALA A 213 -7.75 -20.96 -1.78
CA ALA A 213 -8.37 -19.68 -2.09
C ALA A 213 -9.30 -19.86 -3.30
N ASP A 214 -10.42 -19.15 -3.32
CA ASP A 214 -11.38 -19.22 -4.42
C ASP A 214 -10.81 -18.70 -5.74
N TYR A 215 -9.99 -17.64 -5.67
CA TYR A 215 -9.31 -17.09 -6.84
C TYR A 215 -7.86 -16.71 -6.53
N GLY A 216 -6.96 -17.01 -7.45
CA GLY A 216 -5.72 -16.29 -7.64
C GLY A 216 -5.93 -15.18 -8.69
N VAL A 217 -5.47 -13.97 -8.39
CA VAL A 217 -5.49 -12.83 -9.31
C VAL A 217 -4.12 -12.68 -9.96
N ARG A 218 -4.09 -12.77 -11.29
CA ARG A 218 -2.89 -12.57 -12.11
C ARG A 218 -2.97 -11.25 -12.85
N ILE A 219 -1.87 -10.51 -12.81
CA ILE A 219 -1.65 -9.35 -13.68
C ILE A 219 -0.36 -9.58 -14.43
N ASP A 220 -0.42 -9.43 -15.75
CA ASP A 220 0.71 -9.69 -16.64
C ASP A 220 1.35 -11.08 -16.33
N LYS A 221 0.49 -12.08 -16.10
CA LYS A 221 0.75 -13.49 -15.72
C LYS A 221 1.36 -13.75 -14.35
N GLN A 222 1.71 -12.72 -13.59
CA GLN A 222 2.20 -12.84 -12.22
C GLN A 222 1.04 -12.91 -11.24
N LEU A 223 1.08 -13.83 -10.28
CA LEU A 223 0.13 -13.92 -9.19
C LEU A 223 0.38 -12.77 -8.20
N ILE A 224 -0.61 -11.91 -7.99
CA ILE A 224 -0.46 -10.69 -7.18
C ILE A 224 -1.40 -10.62 -5.98
N ALA A 225 -2.50 -11.37 -5.99
CA ALA A 225 -3.44 -11.44 -4.89
C ALA A 225 -4.17 -12.80 -4.85
N PHE A 226 -4.68 -13.15 -3.68
CA PHE A 226 -5.68 -14.20 -3.51
C PHE A 226 -7.01 -13.61 -3.06
N ILE A 227 -8.12 -14.22 -3.48
CA ILE A 227 -9.47 -13.87 -3.05
C ILE A 227 -10.11 -15.08 -2.40
N GLU A 228 -10.58 -14.88 -1.17
CA GLU A 228 -11.39 -15.81 -0.40
C GLU A 228 -12.83 -15.31 -0.34
N VAL A 229 -13.75 -16.16 -0.77
CA VAL A 229 -15.19 -15.94 -0.77
C VAL A 229 -15.81 -16.70 0.39
N LYS A 230 -16.76 -16.04 1.05
CA LYS A 230 -17.62 -16.65 2.06
C LYS A 230 -19.08 -16.52 1.66
N ARG A 231 -19.91 -17.32 2.31
CA ARG A 231 -21.37 -17.23 2.23
C ARG A 231 -21.82 -15.79 2.51
N VAL A 232 -22.80 -15.29 1.75
CA VAL A 232 -23.28 -13.89 1.81
C VAL A 232 -23.65 -13.41 3.22
N SER A 233 -24.24 -14.27 4.06
CA SER A 233 -24.64 -13.95 5.44
C SER A 233 -23.53 -14.11 6.47
N GLN A 234 -22.37 -14.66 6.09
CA GLN A 234 -21.28 -14.93 7.02
C GLN A 234 -20.52 -13.65 7.36
N LYS A 235 -20.42 -13.36 8.66
CA LYS A 235 -19.58 -12.25 9.14
C LYS A 235 -18.11 -12.56 8.90
N LEU A 236 -17.44 -11.68 8.16
CA LEU A 236 -16.03 -11.83 7.85
C LEU A 236 -15.14 -11.62 9.08
N ASN A 237 -14.06 -12.38 9.17
CA ASN A 237 -13.02 -12.22 10.17
C ASN A 237 -11.69 -12.74 9.62
N GLU A 238 -10.59 -12.25 10.19
CA GLU A 238 -9.22 -12.57 9.74
C GLU A 238 -8.90 -14.08 9.80
N ARG A 239 -9.55 -14.86 10.69
CA ARG A 239 -9.27 -16.31 10.76
C ARG A 239 -9.69 -17.05 9.49
N HIS A 240 -10.62 -16.49 8.72
CA HIS A 240 -10.97 -17.03 7.40
C HIS A 240 -9.81 -16.97 6.41
N LEU A 241 -8.83 -16.09 6.61
CA LEU A 241 -7.65 -15.98 5.74
C LEU A 241 -6.53 -16.95 6.11
N ARG A 242 -6.63 -17.73 7.19
CA ARG A 242 -5.54 -18.60 7.65
C ARG A 242 -5.08 -19.57 6.57
N GLN A 243 -6.01 -20.15 5.82
CA GLN A 243 -5.71 -21.09 4.73
C GLN A 243 -4.98 -20.36 3.59
N VAL A 244 -5.52 -19.22 3.15
CA VAL A 244 -4.96 -18.39 2.08
C VAL A 244 -3.59 -17.79 2.44
N GLN A 245 -3.38 -17.44 3.71
CA GLN A 245 -2.14 -16.85 4.21
C GLN A 245 -0.94 -17.78 4.01
N MET A 246 -1.09 -19.08 4.21
CA MET A 246 -0.01 -20.04 3.99
C MET A 246 0.44 -20.02 2.53
N TYR A 247 -0.50 -19.98 1.59
CA TYR A 247 -0.20 -19.90 0.15
C TYR A 247 0.43 -18.55 -0.21
N ALA A 248 -0.12 -17.46 0.34
CA ALA A 248 0.44 -16.13 0.13
C ALA A 248 1.90 -16.03 0.59
N VAL A 249 2.25 -16.68 1.72
CA VAL A 249 3.65 -16.78 2.17
C VAL A 249 4.49 -17.61 1.20
N ASN A 250 4.02 -18.80 0.81
CA ASN A 250 4.77 -19.72 -0.05
C ASN A 250 5.01 -19.17 -1.47
N GLU A 251 4.06 -18.40 -2.00
CA GLU A 251 4.12 -17.81 -3.34
C GLU A 251 4.66 -16.35 -3.34
N GLY A 252 4.95 -15.79 -2.15
CA GLY A 252 5.36 -14.40 -1.97
C GLY A 252 4.33 -13.38 -2.46
N VAL A 253 3.06 -13.68 -2.29
CA VAL A 253 1.93 -12.81 -2.65
C VAL A 253 1.60 -11.89 -1.46
N GLU A 254 1.55 -10.59 -1.71
CA GLU A 254 1.36 -9.57 -0.68
C GLU A 254 -0.12 -9.29 -0.37
N TRP A 255 -1.03 -9.61 -1.28
CA TRP A 255 -2.43 -9.20 -1.17
C TRP A 255 -3.37 -10.39 -0.97
N MET A 256 -4.25 -10.26 0.02
CA MET A 256 -5.34 -11.20 0.27
C MET A 256 -6.64 -10.43 0.42
N ILE A 257 -7.67 -10.86 -0.28
CA ILE A 257 -8.98 -10.22 -0.31
C ILE A 257 -9.97 -11.21 0.30
N LEU A 258 -10.71 -10.80 1.33
CA LEU A 258 -11.78 -11.58 1.94
C LEU A 258 -13.11 -10.90 1.64
N THR A 259 -14.06 -11.64 1.10
CA THR A 259 -15.38 -11.08 0.76
C THR A 259 -16.53 -12.07 0.93
N ASN A 260 -17.72 -11.55 1.23
CA ASN A 260 -18.99 -12.26 1.14
C ASN A 260 -19.93 -11.60 0.10
N GLY A 261 -19.36 -10.82 -0.83
CA GLY A 261 -20.09 -10.02 -1.81
C GLY A 261 -20.55 -8.68 -1.27
N GLN A 262 -21.14 -8.63 -0.06
CA GLN A 262 -21.53 -7.38 0.60
C GLN A 262 -20.29 -6.62 1.10
N VAL A 263 -19.47 -7.27 1.91
CA VAL A 263 -18.27 -6.69 2.51
C VAL A 263 -17.05 -7.18 1.75
N TRP A 264 -16.13 -6.25 1.46
CA TRP A 264 -14.84 -6.52 0.86
C TRP A 264 -13.74 -5.99 1.75
N GLN A 265 -12.83 -6.87 2.17
CA GLN A 265 -11.68 -6.55 3.00
C GLN A 265 -10.40 -6.88 2.23
N ALA A 266 -9.53 -5.89 2.03
CA ALA A 266 -8.22 -6.10 1.45
C ALA A 266 -7.15 -6.06 2.54
N TYR A 267 -6.35 -7.12 2.62
CA TYR A 267 -5.28 -7.26 3.59
C TYR A 267 -3.92 -7.31 2.89
N HIS A 268 -2.96 -6.59 3.45
CA HIS A 268 -1.56 -6.64 3.06
C HIS A 268 -0.78 -7.56 3.99
N LEU A 269 -0.10 -8.54 3.41
CA LEU A 269 0.80 -9.47 4.06
C LEU A 269 2.23 -8.94 3.92
N THR A 270 2.82 -8.58 5.05
CA THR A 270 4.23 -8.19 5.11
C THR A 270 5.06 -9.41 5.48
N GLY A 271 5.99 -9.79 4.59
CA GLY A 271 6.95 -10.87 4.84
C GLY A 271 7.83 -10.62 6.08
N GLY A 272 8.28 -11.68 6.71
CA GLY A 272 9.05 -11.63 7.95
C GLY A 272 8.81 -12.83 8.87
N LEU A 273 9.47 -12.84 10.02
CA LEU A 273 9.27 -13.83 11.08
C LEU A 273 8.99 -13.06 12.38
N PRO A 274 7.72 -12.96 12.83
CA PRO A 274 6.51 -13.50 12.21
C PRO A 274 6.07 -12.69 10.98
N VAL A 275 5.27 -13.30 10.10
CA VAL A 275 4.54 -12.58 9.06
C VAL A 275 3.46 -11.71 9.69
N ILE A 276 3.26 -10.51 9.14
CA ILE A 276 2.30 -9.54 9.68
C ILE A 276 1.20 -9.33 8.65
N LEU A 277 -0.05 -9.47 9.10
CA LEU A 277 -1.23 -9.23 8.28
C LEU A 277 -1.94 -7.95 8.72
N ASN A 278 -2.15 -7.02 7.79
CA ASN A 278 -2.77 -5.73 8.06
C ASN A 278 -3.98 -5.50 7.16
N LEU A 279 -5.12 -5.11 7.73
CA LEU A 279 -6.26 -4.65 6.94
C LEU A 279 -5.91 -3.30 6.28
N ALA A 280 -5.78 -3.30 4.95
CA ALA A 280 -5.52 -2.11 4.18
C ALA A 280 -6.78 -1.25 4.03
N PHE A 281 -7.92 -1.86 3.69
CA PHE A 281 -9.23 -1.19 3.72
C PHE A 281 -10.38 -2.21 3.78
N GLU A 282 -11.55 -1.69 4.16
CA GLU A 282 -12.83 -2.41 4.14
C GLU A 282 -13.91 -1.51 3.51
N VAL A 283 -14.80 -2.13 2.75
CA VAL A 283 -16.01 -1.50 2.22
C VAL A 283 -17.21 -2.43 2.36
N ASP A 284 -18.31 -1.89 2.88
CA ASP A 284 -19.63 -2.54 2.90
C ASP A 284 -20.49 -1.93 1.79
N LEU A 285 -20.73 -2.69 0.72
CA LEU A 285 -21.47 -2.24 -0.46
C LEU A 285 -22.95 -1.96 -0.14
N LEU A 286 -23.51 -2.58 0.89
CA LEU A 286 -24.87 -2.34 1.37
C LEU A 286 -24.92 -1.46 2.63
N GLY A 287 -23.77 -1.02 3.10
CA GLY A 287 -23.62 -0.13 4.26
C GLY A 287 -24.10 1.30 3.97
N PRO A 288 -24.01 2.21 4.97
CA PRO A 288 -24.56 3.55 4.90
C PRO A 288 -23.72 4.55 4.09
N GLU A 289 -22.51 4.17 3.64
CA GLU A 289 -21.65 5.05 2.84
C GLU A 289 -22.28 5.40 1.49
N SER A 290 -21.91 6.57 0.93
CA SER A 290 -22.38 6.97 -0.40
C SER A 290 -21.88 6.02 -1.48
N LEU A 291 -22.56 6.02 -2.64
CA LEU A 291 -22.14 5.23 -3.80
C LEU A 291 -20.72 5.59 -4.23
N GLU A 292 -20.38 6.88 -4.23
CA GLU A 292 -19.06 7.41 -4.56
C GLU A 292 -18.00 6.86 -3.60
N ALA A 293 -18.21 6.94 -2.29
CA ALA A 293 -17.25 6.46 -1.30
C ALA A 293 -17.02 4.94 -1.39
N LYS A 294 -18.08 4.17 -1.68
CA LYS A 294 -17.98 2.72 -1.92
C LYS A 294 -17.17 2.43 -3.19
N ALA A 295 -17.44 3.16 -4.27
CA ALA A 295 -16.74 3.01 -5.53
C ALA A 295 -15.24 3.37 -5.40
N ASP A 296 -14.91 4.45 -4.69
CA ASP A 296 -13.53 4.87 -4.46
C ASP A 296 -12.71 3.83 -3.70
N LYS A 297 -13.32 3.12 -2.74
CA LYS A 297 -12.66 2.01 -2.04
C LYS A 297 -12.54 0.77 -2.94
N MET A 298 -13.60 0.41 -3.65
CA MET A 298 -13.57 -0.73 -4.58
C MET A 298 -12.61 -0.53 -5.75
N PHE A 299 -12.35 0.71 -6.15
CA PHE A 299 -11.41 1.06 -7.22
C PHE A 299 -10.01 0.48 -6.98
N PHE A 300 -9.56 0.37 -5.72
CA PHE A 300 -8.25 -0.22 -5.42
C PHE A 300 -8.15 -1.70 -5.78
N LEU A 301 -9.27 -2.40 -5.97
CA LEU A 301 -9.32 -3.79 -6.47
C LEU A 301 -9.52 -3.87 -7.98
N HIS A 302 -9.67 -2.75 -8.69
CA HIS A 302 -9.78 -2.75 -10.14
C HIS A 302 -8.47 -3.25 -10.77
N ARG A 303 -8.57 -4.03 -11.85
CA ARG A 303 -7.43 -4.64 -12.55
C ARG A 303 -6.31 -3.64 -12.87
N GLU A 304 -6.66 -2.50 -13.44
CA GLU A 304 -5.70 -1.44 -13.79
C GLU A 304 -5.10 -0.74 -12.55
N ALA A 305 -5.87 -0.62 -11.46
CA ALA A 305 -5.38 -0.05 -10.21
C ALA A 305 -4.35 -0.98 -9.55
N LEU A 306 -4.62 -2.30 -9.55
CA LEU A 306 -3.66 -3.31 -9.09
C LEU A 306 -2.42 -3.36 -9.97
N LYS A 307 -2.58 -3.36 -11.31
CA LYS A 307 -1.47 -3.30 -12.27
C LYS A 307 -0.53 -2.12 -12.00
N ARG A 308 -1.11 -0.98 -11.62
CA ARG A 308 -0.38 0.26 -11.33
C ARG A 308 -0.04 0.43 -9.85
N ARG A 309 -0.23 -0.61 -9.03
CA ARG A 309 0.13 -0.63 -7.59
C ARG A 309 -0.52 0.49 -6.76
N ARG A 310 -1.71 0.96 -7.14
CA ARG A 310 -2.43 2.01 -6.38
C ARG A 310 -2.85 1.53 -4.99
N ILE A 311 -3.12 0.23 -4.84
CA ILE A 311 -3.41 -0.38 -3.53
C ILE A 311 -2.18 -0.36 -2.60
N ASP A 312 -0.96 -0.51 -3.15
CA ASP A 312 0.29 -0.40 -2.39
C ASP A 312 0.52 1.02 -1.90
N GLU A 313 0.23 2.03 -2.71
CA GLU A 313 0.29 3.44 -2.31
C GLU A 313 -0.66 3.73 -1.16
N LEU A 314 -1.91 3.26 -1.25
CA LEU A 314 -2.91 3.39 -0.19
C LEU A 314 -2.41 2.76 1.11
N TRP A 315 -1.92 1.52 1.05
CA TRP A 315 -1.41 0.82 2.23
C TRP A 315 -0.16 1.48 2.81
N LYS A 316 0.81 1.88 1.98
CA LYS A 316 2.02 2.60 2.44
C LYS A 316 1.66 3.90 3.13
N HIS A 317 0.72 4.66 2.57
CA HIS A 317 0.24 5.89 3.19
C HIS A 317 -0.39 5.58 4.55
N ARG A 318 -1.32 4.62 4.63
CA ARG A 318 -1.95 4.22 5.91
C ARG A 318 -0.97 3.69 6.94
N ALA A 319 0.02 2.91 6.52
CA ALA A 319 1.06 2.38 7.39
C ALA A 319 1.93 3.51 7.96
N ALA A 320 2.34 4.47 7.12
CA ALA A 320 3.13 5.64 7.51
C ALA A 320 2.36 6.59 8.44
N THR A 321 1.03 6.65 8.31
CA THR A 321 0.16 7.48 9.16
C THR A 321 -0.53 6.68 10.27
N SER A 322 -0.07 5.46 10.56
CA SER A 322 -0.64 4.66 11.65
C SER A 322 -0.30 5.27 13.02
N PRO A 323 -1.11 5.06 14.07
CA PRO A 323 -0.80 5.57 15.41
C PRO A 323 0.59 5.19 15.91
N ASP A 324 1.03 3.95 15.64
CA ASP A 324 2.36 3.47 15.99
C ASP A 324 3.46 4.22 15.24
N ALA A 325 3.34 4.34 13.91
CA ALA A 325 4.33 5.06 13.10
C ALA A 325 4.43 6.55 13.47
N LEU A 326 3.29 7.19 13.74
CA LEU A 326 3.26 8.58 14.20
C LEU A 326 3.88 8.72 15.59
N LEU A 327 3.64 7.76 16.49
CA LEU A 327 4.23 7.76 17.81
C LEU A 327 5.76 7.62 17.75
N ASP A 328 6.28 6.75 16.90
CA ASP A 328 7.73 6.62 16.67
C ASP A 328 8.35 7.92 16.18
N VAL A 329 7.68 8.62 15.26
CA VAL A 329 8.11 9.94 14.78
C VAL A 329 8.11 10.96 15.92
N ILE A 330 7.03 11.02 16.71
CA ILE A 330 6.91 11.94 17.85
C ILE A 330 8.01 11.68 18.89
N LEU A 331 8.37 10.41 19.11
CA LEU A 331 9.38 9.98 20.06
C LEU A 331 10.81 10.01 19.52
N SER A 332 11.01 10.44 18.27
CA SER A 332 12.36 10.63 17.72
C SER A 332 13.10 11.76 18.44
N ASP A 333 14.42 11.60 18.59
CA ASP A 333 15.26 12.60 19.27
C ASP A 333 15.12 14.00 18.65
N SER A 334 15.00 14.08 17.32
CA SER A 334 14.80 15.35 16.61
C SER A 334 13.49 16.03 16.97
N VAL A 335 12.38 15.29 17.03
CA VAL A 335 11.06 15.86 17.32
C VAL A 335 10.96 16.20 18.81
N LEU A 336 11.43 15.31 19.68
CA LEU A 336 11.48 15.56 21.12
C LEU A 336 12.37 16.77 21.48
N ASP A 337 13.47 16.99 20.75
CA ASP A 337 14.31 18.19 20.96
C ASP A 337 13.59 19.49 20.52
N ILE A 338 12.80 19.43 19.44
CA ILE A 338 11.94 20.55 19.03
C ILE A 338 10.90 20.83 20.12
N ILE A 339 10.18 19.81 20.60
CA ILE A 339 9.19 19.94 21.67
C ILE A 339 9.84 20.54 22.94
N ARG A 340 11.04 20.05 23.31
CA ARG A 340 11.82 20.56 24.45
C ARG A 340 12.16 22.04 24.31
N LYS A 341 12.64 22.47 23.14
CA LYS A 341 12.97 23.87 22.85
C LYS A 341 11.73 24.76 22.92
N GLU A 342 10.60 24.27 22.41
CA GLU A 342 9.32 24.98 22.44
C GLU A 342 8.77 25.17 23.85
N ILE A 343 8.83 24.13 24.69
CA ILE A 343 8.45 24.24 26.10
C ILE A 343 9.31 25.30 26.80
N LYS A 344 10.63 25.26 26.61
CA LYS A 344 11.54 26.24 27.20
C LYS A 344 11.24 27.67 26.73
N ARG A 345 10.96 27.86 25.43
CA ARG A 345 10.62 29.17 24.86
C ARG A 345 9.33 29.73 25.46
N ASN A 346 8.31 28.91 25.60
CA ASN A 346 6.97 29.36 25.99
C ASN A 346 6.78 29.45 27.50
N THR A 347 7.53 28.66 28.29
CA THR A 347 7.33 28.57 29.75
C THR A 347 8.56 28.98 30.58
N GLY A 348 9.75 29.06 29.95
CA GLY A 348 11.02 29.23 30.65
C GLY A 348 11.55 27.95 31.33
N ILE A 349 10.77 26.87 31.37
CA ILE A 349 11.13 25.63 32.08
C ILE A 349 12.11 24.80 31.24
N THR A 350 13.17 24.30 31.89
CA THR A 350 14.10 23.35 31.27
C THR A 350 13.67 21.91 31.56
N THR A 351 13.59 21.09 30.51
CA THR A 351 13.27 19.65 30.60
C THR A 351 14.23 18.84 29.73
N THR A 352 14.15 17.51 29.82
CA THR A 352 14.96 16.58 29.03
C THR A 352 14.12 15.81 28.02
N VAL A 353 14.77 15.36 26.95
CA VAL A 353 14.18 14.52 25.89
C VAL A 353 13.60 13.23 26.50
N GLN A 354 14.31 12.65 27.49
CA GLN A 354 13.91 11.43 28.19
C GLN A 354 12.66 11.64 29.04
N THR A 355 12.57 12.76 29.76
CA THR A 355 11.37 13.11 30.54
C THR A 355 10.16 13.29 29.63
N LEU A 356 10.33 13.97 28.49
CA LEU A 356 9.25 14.17 27.51
C LEU A 356 8.79 12.85 26.90
N ALA A 357 9.73 11.98 26.50
CA ALA A 357 9.41 10.65 25.99
C ALA A 357 8.61 9.82 27.01
N ALA A 358 8.98 9.88 28.29
CA ALA A 358 8.28 9.19 29.37
C ALA A 358 6.84 9.71 29.49
N VAL A 359 6.66 11.03 29.65
CA VAL A 359 5.34 11.66 29.78
C VAL A 359 4.45 11.35 28.58
N ILE A 360 4.97 11.46 27.35
CA ILE A 360 4.19 11.13 26.15
C ILE A 360 3.72 9.67 26.21
N ARG A 361 4.60 8.72 26.52
CA ARG A 361 4.25 7.30 26.62
C ARG A 361 3.27 6.98 27.76
N THR A 362 3.40 7.64 28.92
CA THR A 362 2.64 7.26 30.13
C THR A 362 1.38 8.06 30.35
N GLU A 363 1.30 9.29 29.85
CA GLU A 363 0.21 10.23 30.15
C GLU A 363 -0.62 10.59 28.92
N ILE A 364 -0.05 10.55 27.71
CA ILE A 364 -0.74 10.97 26.48
C ILE A 364 -1.21 9.76 25.66
N VAL A 365 -0.34 8.76 25.51
CA VAL A 365 -0.58 7.62 24.62
C VAL A 365 -1.57 6.62 25.23
N ASP A 366 -2.51 6.11 24.42
CA ASP A 366 -3.43 5.03 24.79
C ASP A 366 -2.64 3.83 25.35
N PRO A 367 -3.03 3.25 26.51
CA PRO A 367 -2.38 2.07 27.08
C PRO A 367 -2.06 0.94 26.10
N LYS A 368 -2.87 0.75 25.04
CA LYS A 368 -2.67 -0.27 24.01
C LYS A 368 -1.41 -0.05 23.15
N LEU A 369 -0.94 1.19 23.05
CA LEU A 369 0.23 1.59 22.26
C LEU A 369 1.51 1.67 23.13
N ARG A 370 1.45 1.36 24.43
CA ARG A 370 2.56 1.55 25.39
C ARG A 370 3.56 0.39 25.46
N ASN A 371 3.16 -0.81 25.04
CA ASN A 371 3.87 -2.07 25.32
C ASN A 371 4.43 -2.75 24.06
N ARG A 372 4.91 -1.99 23.07
CA ARG A 372 5.62 -2.54 21.91
C ARG A 372 6.99 -1.93 21.76
#